data_AF-A0A1Y1HP77-F1
#
_entry.id   AF-A0A1Y1HP77-F1
#
_cell.length_a   1.000
_cell.length_b   1.000
_cell.length_c   1.000
_cell.angle_alpha   90.00
_cell.angle_beta   90.00
_cell.angle_gamma   90.00
#
_symmetry.space_group_name_H-M   'P 1'
#
loop_
_entity.id
_entity.type
_entity.pdbx_description
1 polymer ?
#
loop_
_entity_poly.entity_id
_entity_poly.type
_entity_poly.pdbx_seq_one_letter_code
_entity_poly.pdbx_strand_id
1 'polypeptide(L)'
;MAASSACFAAGVHLGPLKGLQCRQNADAVAGPREATALPSCFLGQRIDTRAFNAEPSLRQNVGKVQRRAGVVRAGKTKKSREDRDPNYPWPEEVSKAQGFLSFLSKFKDSDPDRKILKLPFEKELDEMEKSYLEINEMARRTGEIADFQAVLRTMEEKMHKLRVKIYSNLSPVQRLSVARHPNRPTFLDHVLNITDKWVELHGDRGGYDDPALVCGIGEIDGMSFMLMGHQKGRNTKENIARNFGMPTPNGYRKALRLMRHAEHHGFPILTFIDTPGAYAGVSAEELGQGEAIAHNLRDMFGLTVPIVTTVIGEGGSGGALAIGCCDRMVMMENAVYYVASPEACAAILWKTAKAAPKATEALKITGYELQDLNVVDEVIREPIGGAHADPYQASMNVKEVIMRHVKELLTYDVATLESKRLKKFRYMGAVNPEGGANNARWHRNMKPREAPSMADKVPPLEEVPLILANKMQENGRAAHSPTPAEEVELTSARS
;
A
#
# COMPACT_ATOMS: atom_id res chain seq x y z
N MET A 1 3.19 -39.25 38.92
CA MET A 1 2.34 -38.80 40.05
C MET A 1 1.38 -37.79 39.47
N ALA A 2 0.21 -38.28 39.04
CA ALA A 2 -1.10 -38.06 39.70
C ALA A 2 -1.57 -36.60 39.51
N ALA A 3 -2.49 -36.34 38.54
CA ALA A 3 -3.96 -36.34 38.72
C ALA A 3 -4.40 -35.07 39.49
N SER A 4 -5.44 -34.29 39.17
CA SER A 4 -6.74 -34.57 38.55
C SER A 4 -7.49 -33.24 38.33
N SER A 5 -8.44 -33.25 37.37
CA SER A 5 -9.84 -32.74 37.40
C SER A 5 -10.17 -31.33 37.97
N ALA A 6 -11.17 -30.56 37.50
CA ALA A 6 -12.48 -30.93 36.97
C ALA A 6 -13.18 -29.74 36.26
N CYS A 7 -14.08 -30.08 35.34
CA CYS A 7 -15.16 -29.24 34.83
C CYS A 7 -16.18 -28.85 35.92
N PHE A 8 -16.88 -27.72 35.75
CA PHE A 8 -18.28 -27.60 36.12
C PHE A 8 -19.03 -26.65 35.18
N ALA A 9 -20.15 -27.14 34.67
CA ALA A 9 -21.18 -26.41 33.95
C ALA A 9 -22.43 -26.33 34.83
N ALA A 10 -23.09 -25.17 34.86
CA ALA A 10 -24.51 -24.92 35.18
C ALA A 10 -24.73 -23.41 34.97
N GLY A 11 -25.77 -22.88 34.34
CA GLY A 11 -27.12 -23.40 34.18
C GLY A 11 -28.10 -22.52 34.98
N VAL A 12 -28.68 -21.52 34.31
CA VAL A 12 -30.05 -20.96 34.49
C VAL A 12 -30.40 -20.24 35.82
N HIS A 13 -30.79 -18.96 35.74
CA HIS A 13 -32.10 -18.52 36.27
C HIS A 13 -32.57 -17.15 35.77
N LEU A 14 -33.81 -17.14 35.25
CA LEU A 14 -34.63 -16.00 34.84
C LEU A 14 -35.48 -15.45 36.00
N GLY A 15 -35.63 -14.12 36.03
CA GLY A 15 -36.81 -13.35 36.50
C GLY A 15 -36.74 -12.70 37.90
N PRO A 16 -37.64 -11.75 38.26
CA PRO A 16 -38.39 -10.78 37.44
C PRO A 16 -38.46 -9.33 38.01
N LEU A 17 -38.96 -8.42 37.16
CA LEU A 17 -39.64 -7.11 37.32
C LEU A 17 -39.88 -6.49 38.72
N LYS A 18 -39.60 -5.18 38.82
CA LYS A 18 -40.32 -4.06 39.50
C LYS A 18 -39.65 -2.76 38.99
N GLY A 19 -40.27 -1.73 38.40
CA GLY A 19 -41.61 -1.18 38.55
C GLY A 19 -41.59 -0.02 39.54
N LEU A 20 -41.30 1.24 39.12
CA LEU A 20 -41.66 2.47 39.85
C LEU A 20 -41.50 3.76 38.99
N GLN A 21 -42.67 4.24 38.55
CA GLN A 21 -43.18 5.62 38.43
C GLN A 21 -42.27 6.84 38.18
N CYS A 22 -42.52 7.46 37.01
CA CYS A 22 -42.99 8.84 36.80
C CYS A 22 -42.93 9.83 37.97
N ARG A 23 -42.23 10.95 37.76
CA ARG A 23 -42.70 12.29 38.17
C ARG A 23 -42.59 13.27 37.02
N GLN A 24 -43.72 13.92 36.78
CA GLN A 24 -43.94 15.08 35.93
C GLN A 24 -43.20 16.29 36.51
N ASN A 25 -42.72 17.17 35.64
CA ASN A 25 -43.04 18.59 35.71
C ASN A 25 -42.93 19.20 34.32
N ALA A 26 -44.06 19.74 33.89
CA ALA A 26 -44.21 20.59 32.73
C ALA A 26 -43.76 22.00 33.10
N ASP A 27 -43.14 22.70 32.16
CA ASP A 27 -43.45 24.10 31.91
C ASP A 27 -43.34 24.36 30.41
N ALA A 28 -44.41 24.94 29.89
CA ALA A 28 -44.68 25.17 28.49
C ALA A 28 -44.44 26.65 28.15
N VAL A 29 -43.86 26.93 26.98
CA VAL A 29 -44.14 28.17 26.24
C VAL A 29 -44.26 27.80 24.75
N ALA A 30 -45.45 28.07 24.19
CA ALA A 30 -45.83 27.93 22.79
C ALA A 30 -45.27 29.11 21.96
N GLY A 31 -44.68 28.90 20.77
CA GLY A 31 -45.31 28.86 19.44
C GLY A 31 -44.70 29.97 18.54
N PRO A 32 -44.93 30.03 17.21
CA PRO A 32 -45.78 29.18 16.37
C PRO A 32 -45.06 28.51 15.18
N ARG A 33 -45.86 27.64 14.56
CA ARG A 33 -45.67 26.83 13.34
C ARG A 33 -45.37 27.67 12.09
N GLU A 34 -44.52 27.16 11.22
CA GLU A 34 -44.74 27.20 9.78
C GLU A 34 -44.28 25.88 9.14
N ALA A 35 -45.24 25.23 8.48
CA ALA A 35 -45.05 24.03 7.70
C ALA A 35 -44.90 24.45 6.23
N THR A 36 -43.78 24.11 5.60
CA THR A 36 -43.63 24.20 4.15
C THR A 36 -43.34 22.83 3.59
N ALA A 37 -44.28 22.41 2.75
CA ALA A 37 -44.35 21.15 2.05
C ALA A 37 -43.19 20.95 1.06
N LEU A 38 -42.80 19.68 0.94
CA LEU A 38 -42.06 19.12 -0.19
C LEU A 38 -42.81 19.36 -1.52
N PRO A 39 -42.10 19.52 -2.64
CA PRO A 39 -42.61 19.09 -3.93
C PRO A 39 -41.87 17.83 -4.37
N SER A 40 -42.57 16.70 -4.30
CA SER A 40 -42.34 15.55 -5.16
C SER A 40 -42.86 15.88 -6.57
N CYS A 41 -41.96 16.03 -7.54
CA CYS A 41 -42.23 15.84 -8.98
C CYS A 41 -40.91 16.09 -9.74
N PHE A 42 -40.30 15.04 -10.29
CA PHE A 42 -40.08 14.94 -11.73
C PHE A 42 -39.57 13.53 -12.06
N LEU A 43 -40.35 12.85 -12.90
CA LEU A 43 -40.03 11.59 -13.55
C LEU A 43 -38.72 11.68 -14.33
N GLY A 44 -38.10 10.51 -14.50
CA GLY A 44 -36.78 10.35 -15.11
C GLY A 44 -36.63 10.98 -16.50
N GLN A 45 -35.41 11.44 -16.74
CA GLN A 45 -34.89 11.68 -18.08
C GLN A 45 -33.60 10.88 -18.23
N ARG A 46 -33.68 9.85 -19.08
CA ARG A 46 -32.51 9.24 -19.72
C ARG A 46 -31.83 10.34 -20.54
N ILE A 47 -30.56 10.60 -20.28
CA ILE A 47 -29.73 11.44 -21.14
C ILE A 47 -29.33 10.59 -22.35
N ASP A 48 -29.86 10.96 -23.51
CA ASP A 48 -29.58 10.36 -24.82
C ASP A 48 -28.26 10.95 -25.36
N THR A 49 -27.25 10.10 -25.58
CA THR A 49 -25.88 10.52 -25.97
C THR A 49 -25.66 10.57 -27.48
N ARG A 50 -26.71 10.71 -28.29
CA ARG A 50 -26.60 10.80 -29.76
C ARG A 50 -26.79 12.22 -30.30
N ALA A 51 -25.86 13.13 -30.03
CA ALA A 51 -25.83 14.42 -30.71
C ALA A 51 -24.46 15.12 -30.63
N PHE A 52 -23.37 14.46 -31.05
CA PHE A 52 -22.11 15.16 -31.37
C PHE A 52 -21.38 14.41 -32.49
N ASN A 53 -21.93 14.48 -33.70
CA ASN A 53 -21.20 14.23 -34.94
C ASN A 53 -21.73 15.21 -35.98
N ALA A 54 -21.10 16.38 -36.04
CA ALA A 54 -21.23 17.32 -37.14
C ALA A 54 -19.84 17.91 -37.40
N GLU A 55 -19.19 17.43 -38.47
CA GLU A 55 -17.99 18.03 -39.03
C GLU A 55 -18.27 19.45 -39.55
N PRO A 56 -17.27 20.34 -39.55
CA PRO A 56 -17.15 21.32 -40.61
C PRO A 56 -15.83 21.16 -41.36
N SER A 57 -15.97 20.99 -42.68
CA SER A 57 -14.90 21.00 -43.65
C SER A 57 -14.36 22.42 -43.87
N LEU A 58 -13.05 22.61 -43.69
CA LEU A 58 -12.34 23.81 -44.15
C LEU A 58 -11.04 23.39 -44.85
N ARG A 59 -11.11 23.38 -46.19
CA ARG A 59 -9.96 23.27 -47.08
C ARG A 59 -9.15 24.55 -47.00
N GLN A 60 -7.84 24.44 -46.75
CA GLN A 60 -6.86 25.45 -47.16
C GLN A 60 -5.67 24.80 -47.87
N ASN A 61 -5.31 25.44 -48.98
CA ASN A 61 -4.32 25.04 -49.97
C ASN A 61 -2.89 24.99 -49.40
N VAL A 62 -2.16 23.92 -49.72
CA VAL A 62 -0.69 23.89 -49.61
C VAL A 62 -0.09 23.68 -51.01
N GLY A 63 0.81 24.60 -51.37
CA GLY A 63 1.47 24.69 -52.67
C GLY A 63 2.36 23.50 -52.99
N LYS A 64 2.44 23.21 -54.29
CA LYS A 64 3.30 22.20 -54.92
C LYS A 64 4.78 22.55 -54.76
N VAL A 65 5.58 21.62 -54.24
CA VAL A 65 7.04 21.60 -54.44
C VAL A 65 7.43 20.30 -55.14
N GLN A 66 8.16 20.44 -56.25
CA GLN A 66 8.59 19.38 -57.16
C GLN A 66 9.54 18.38 -56.47
N ARG A 67 9.28 17.08 -56.69
CA ARG A 67 10.20 15.98 -56.36
C ARG A 67 11.31 15.90 -57.40
N ARG A 68 12.57 15.88 -56.96
CA ARG A 68 13.69 15.30 -57.72
C ARG A 68 13.90 13.86 -57.24
N ALA A 69 13.92 12.93 -58.19
CA ALA A 69 14.12 11.51 -57.98
C ALA A 69 15.59 11.20 -57.68
N GLY A 70 15.83 10.55 -56.54
CA GLY A 70 17.10 9.91 -56.20
C GLY A 70 16.82 8.49 -55.73
N VAL A 71 17.33 7.52 -56.47
CA VAL A 71 17.22 6.08 -56.19
C VAL A 71 18.06 5.74 -54.95
N VAL A 72 17.44 5.19 -53.90
CA VAL A 72 18.15 4.54 -52.80
C VAL A 72 17.50 3.19 -52.49
N ARG A 73 18.38 2.18 -52.37
CA ARG A 73 18.16 0.74 -52.21
C ARG A 73 16.97 0.35 -51.31
N ALA A 74 16.22 -0.63 -51.78
CA ALA A 74 15.19 -1.34 -51.03
C ALA A 74 15.80 -2.13 -49.86
N GLY A 75 15.83 -1.52 -48.67
CA GLY A 75 15.83 -2.25 -47.40
C GLY A 75 14.39 -2.60 -47.04
N LYS A 76 14.12 -3.85 -46.64
CA LYS A 76 12.82 -4.26 -46.11
C LYS A 76 12.49 -3.44 -44.86
N THR A 77 11.71 -2.38 -45.03
CA THR A 77 11.11 -1.62 -43.92
C THR A 77 10.07 -2.50 -43.25
N LYS A 78 10.23 -2.69 -41.93
CA LYS A 78 9.19 -3.21 -41.04
C LYS A 78 7.87 -2.50 -41.35
N LYS A 79 6.81 -3.26 -41.55
CA LYS A 79 5.41 -2.82 -41.68
C LYS A 79 5.19 -1.67 -40.68
N SER A 80 5.00 -0.45 -41.19
CA SER A 80 4.70 0.73 -40.38
C SER A 80 3.41 0.44 -39.61
N ARG A 81 3.46 0.60 -38.29
CA ARG A 81 2.26 0.66 -37.45
C ARG A 81 1.35 1.73 -38.02
N GLU A 82 0.09 1.39 -38.24
CA GLU A 82 -0.97 2.34 -38.64
C GLU A 82 -0.91 3.60 -37.78
N ASP A 83 -1.09 4.75 -38.45
CA ASP A 83 -1.22 6.07 -37.86
C ASP A 83 -2.25 6.04 -36.73
N ARG A 84 -1.79 6.04 -35.48
CA ARG A 84 -2.66 6.29 -34.33
C ARG A 84 -2.82 7.79 -34.19
N ASP A 85 -4.07 8.24 -34.10
CA ASP A 85 -4.40 9.63 -33.77
C ASP A 85 -3.66 10.02 -32.47
N PRO A 86 -2.77 11.03 -32.51
CA PRO A 86 -2.04 11.48 -31.32
C PRO A 86 -2.97 11.95 -30.19
N ASN A 87 -4.22 12.30 -30.50
CA ASN A 87 -5.22 12.77 -29.53
C ASN A 87 -6.16 11.67 -29.02
N TYR A 88 -6.07 10.44 -29.54
CA TYR A 88 -6.89 9.31 -29.11
C TYR A 88 -6.02 8.10 -28.73
N PRO A 89 -5.59 8.01 -27.45
CA PRO A 89 -4.66 6.98 -27.00
C PRO A 89 -5.31 5.59 -26.79
N TRP A 90 -6.61 5.45 -27.05
CA TRP A 90 -7.39 4.26 -26.74
C TRP A 90 -7.39 3.26 -27.91
N PRO A 91 -7.30 1.94 -27.66
CA PRO A 91 -7.44 0.94 -28.71
C PRO A 91 -8.87 0.92 -29.27
N GLU A 92 -9.00 0.78 -30.59
CA GLU A 92 -10.29 0.77 -31.29
C GLU A 92 -11.17 -0.44 -30.92
N GLU A 93 -10.55 -1.56 -30.54
CA GLU A 93 -11.25 -2.76 -30.08
C GLU A 93 -10.80 -3.16 -28.67
N VAL A 94 -11.69 -2.99 -27.69
CA VAL A 94 -11.48 -3.50 -26.32
C VAL A 94 -12.06 -4.92 -26.24
N SER A 95 -11.18 -5.92 -26.29
CA SER A 95 -11.54 -7.31 -26.03
C SER A 95 -12.11 -7.48 -24.63
N LYS A 96 -13.39 -7.87 -24.50
CA LYS A 96 -14.02 -8.21 -23.21
C LYS A 96 -13.33 -9.39 -22.50
N ALA A 97 -12.56 -10.20 -23.23
CA ALA A 97 -11.89 -11.38 -22.69
C ALA A 97 -10.60 -11.05 -21.91
N GLN A 98 -10.01 -9.87 -22.11
CA GLN A 98 -8.76 -9.47 -21.43
C GLN A 98 -9.01 -8.67 -20.14
N GLY A 99 -10.23 -8.66 -19.59
CA GLY A 99 -10.58 -7.81 -18.44
C GLY A 99 -10.65 -6.33 -18.83
N PHE A 100 -11.51 -5.58 -18.12
CA PHE A 100 -11.60 -4.13 -18.33
C PHE A 100 -10.24 -3.54 -17.92
N LEU A 101 -9.54 -2.84 -18.84
CA LEU A 101 -8.28 -2.10 -18.62
C LEU A 101 -6.93 -2.86 -18.69
N SER A 102 -6.86 -4.12 -19.11
CA SER A 102 -5.55 -4.80 -19.29
C SER A 102 -4.59 -4.09 -20.26
N PHE A 103 -5.14 -3.37 -21.25
CA PHE A 103 -4.33 -2.55 -22.17
C PHE A 103 -3.75 -1.27 -21.51
N LEU A 104 -4.32 -0.80 -20.40
CA LEU A 104 -3.76 0.29 -19.59
C LEU A 104 -2.70 -0.21 -18.61
N SER A 105 -2.78 -1.48 -18.22
CA SER A 105 -1.73 -2.10 -17.43
C SER A 105 -0.45 -2.16 -18.25
N LYS A 106 0.56 -1.40 -17.84
CA LYS A 106 1.94 -1.53 -18.35
C LYS A 106 2.56 -2.90 -17.99
N PHE A 107 1.86 -3.70 -17.20
CA PHE A 107 2.32 -4.94 -16.60
C PHE A 107 1.51 -6.12 -17.14
N LYS A 108 2.19 -7.23 -17.39
CA LYS A 108 1.53 -8.46 -17.82
C LYS A 108 0.70 -9.03 -16.68
N ASP A 109 -0.39 -9.72 -17.03
CA ASP A 109 -1.12 -10.53 -16.06
C ASP A 109 -0.17 -11.49 -15.35
N SER A 110 -0.45 -11.78 -14.08
CA SER A 110 0.30 -12.76 -13.31
C SER A 110 0.26 -14.08 -14.06
N ASP A 111 1.44 -14.63 -14.36
CA ASP A 111 1.56 -15.96 -14.95
C ASP A 111 0.75 -16.98 -14.12
N PRO A 112 -0.28 -17.62 -14.69
CA PRO A 112 -1.11 -18.57 -13.95
C PRO A 112 -0.30 -19.78 -13.43
N ASP A 113 0.86 -20.07 -14.03
CA ASP A 113 1.77 -21.14 -13.62
C ASP A 113 2.88 -20.67 -12.68
N ARG A 114 2.73 -19.48 -12.08
CA ARG A 114 3.76 -18.92 -11.20
C ARG A 114 3.95 -19.78 -9.96
N LYS A 115 5.12 -20.43 -9.87
CA LYS A 115 5.52 -21.22 -8.70
C LYS A 115 5.42 -20.39 -7.43
N ILE A 116 4.63 -20.89 -6.47
CA ILE A 116 4.57 -20.35 -5.12
C ILE A 116 5.91 -20.63 -4.44
N LEU A 117 6.60 -19.56 -4.06
CA LEU A 117 7.88 -19.66 -3.38
C LEU A 117 7.62 -20.21 -1.96
N LYS A 118 8.21 -21.37 -1.63
CA LYS A 118 7.97 -21.99 -0.32
C LYS A 118 8.83 -21.33 0.76
N LEU A 119 8.23 -21.07 1.92
CA LEU A 119 8.94 -20.48 3.05
C LEU A 119 9.74 -21.54 3.81
N PRO A 120 10.82 -21.17 4.52
CA PRO A 120 11.69 -22.15 5.20
C PRO A 120 10.97 -23.05 6.21
N PHE A 121 9.96 -22.53 6.90
CA PHE A 121 9.18 -23.28 7.89
C PHE A 121 8.12 -24.19 7.26
N GLU A 122 7.89 -24.09 5.94
CA GLU A 122 6.98 -24.96 5.19
C GLU A 122 7.68 -26.19 4.59
N LYS A 123 8.96 -26.41 4.91
CA LYS A 123 9.76 -27.48 4.31
C LYS A 123 9.11 -28.86 4.41
N GLU A 124 8.57 -29.22 5.58
CA GLU A 124 7.86 -30.49 5.79
C GLU A 124 6.62 -30.59 4.88
N LEU A 125 5.89 -29.49 4.71
CA LEU A 125 4.72 -29.45 3.85
C LEU A 125 5.12 -29.55 2.36
N ASP A 126 6.22 -28.90 1.96
CA ASP A 126 6.75 -28.96 0.59
C ASP A 126 7.24 -30.36 0.21
N GLU A 127 7.91 -31.07 1.13
CA GLU A 127 8.32 -32.47 0.92
C GLU A 127 7.11 -33.40 0.75
N MET A 128 6.04 -33.18 1.53
CA MET A 128 4.78 -33.90 1.38
C MET A 128 4.07 -33.57 0.06
N GLU A 129 4.05 -32.30 -0.35
CA GLU A 129 3.48 -31.86 -1.64
C GLU A 129 4.22 -32.50 -2.83
N LYS A 130 5.55 -32.55 -2.79
CA LYS A 130 6.36 -33.23 -3.82
C LYS A 130 6.05 -34.73 -3.89
N SER A 131 6.02 -35.39 -2.73
CA SER A 131 5.66 -36.82 -2.65
C SER A 131 4.26 -37.09 -3.20
N TYR A 132 3.29 -36.21 -2.88
CA TYR A 132 1.94 -36.28 -3.42
C TYR A 132 1.92 -36.14 -4.94
N LEU A 133 2.67 -35.18 -5.50
CA LEU A 133 2.76 -34.97 -6.95
C LEU A 133 3.38 -36.18 -7.65
N GLU A 134 4.44 -36.76 -7.10
CA GLU A 134 5.09 -37.96 -7.64
C GLU A 134 4.12 -39.15 -7.66
N ILE A 135 3.38 -39.39 -6.57
CA ILE A 135 2.39 -40.48 -6.50
C ILE A 135 1.24 -40.22 -7.48
N ASN A 136 0.76 -38.98 -7.59
CA ASN A 136 -0.30 -38.63 -8.53
C ASN A 136 0.15 -38.80 -9.98
N GLU A 137 1.39 -38.43 -10.32
CA GLU A 137 1.96 -38.70 -11.64
C GLU A 137 2.12 -40.20 -11.92
N MET A 138 2.58 -40.99 -10.94
CA MET A 138 2.69 -42.44 -11.09
C MET A 138 1.31 -43.07 -11.33
N ALA A 139 0.30 -42.70 -10.55
CA ALA A 139 -1.08 -43.18 -10.71
C ALA A 139 -1.66 -42.86 -12.09
N ARG A 140 -1.35 -41.68 -12.65
CA ARG A 140 -1.75 -41.29 -14.01
C ARG A 140 -1.02 -42.11 -15.08
N ARG A 141 0.25 -42.47 -14.87
CA ARG A 141 1.04 -43.27 -15.82
C ARG A 141 0.64 -44.74 -15.85
N THR A 142 0.31 -45.34 -14.71
CA THR A 142 -0.07 -46.77 -14.63
C THR A 142 -1.53 -47.02 -14.98
N GLY A 143 -2.39 -46.00 -14.95
CA GLY A 143 -3.83 -46.16 -15.20
C GLY A 143 -4.61 -46.75 -14.01
N GLU A 144 -3.94 -47.03 -12.90
CA GLU A 144 -4.49 -47.62 -11.66
C GLU A 144 -4.95 -46.53 -10.67
N ILE A 145 -5.68 -45.53 -11.17
CA ILE A 145 -6.07 -44.35 -10.37
C ILE A 145 -6.87 -44.75 -9.11
N ALA A 146 -7.66 -45.83 -9.19
CA ALA A 146 -8.50 -46.29 -8.08
C ALA A 146 -7.71 -46.78 -6.86
N ASP A 147 -6.57 -47.45 -7.06
CA ASP A 147 -5.78 -48.00 -5.95
C ASP A 147 -5.00 -46.91 -5.22
N PHE A 148 -4.55 -45.88 -5.94
CA PHE A 148 -3.83 -44.74 -5.35
C PHE A 148 -4.76 -43.68 -4.75
N GLN A 149 -6.04 -43.64 -5.12
CA GLN A 149 -6.99 -42.63 -4.62
C GLN A 149 -7.11 -42.60 -3.09
N ALA A 150 -7.14 -43.76 -2.44
CA ALA A 150 -7.21 -43.83 -0.99
C ALA A 150 -5.96 -43.25 -0.30
N VAL A 151 -4.78 -43.50 -0.89
CA VAL A 151 -3.50 -42.97 -0.40
C VAL A 151 -3.42 -41.46 -0.61
N LEU A 152 -3.79 -40.98 -1.81
CA LEU A 152 -3.80 -39.55 -2.15
C LEU A 152 -4.73 -38.77 -1.22
N ARG A 153 -5.96 -39.26 -0.96
CA ARG A 153 -6.89 -38.61 -0.02
C ARG A 153 -6.30 -38.56 1.39
N THR A 154 -5.69 -39.64 1.86
CA THR A 154 -5.06 -39.69 3.19
C THR A 154 -3.89 -38.70 3.28
N MET A 155 -3.11 -38.54 2.20
CA MET A 155 -2.04 -37.55 2.14
C MET A 155 -2.58 -36.12 2.13
N GLU A 156 -3.62 -35.83 1.36
CA GLU A 156 -4.30 -34.53 1.34
C GLU A 156 -4.81 -34.12 2.73
N GLU A 157 -5.47 -35.04 3.44
CA GLU A 157 -5.94 -34.81 4.81
C GLU A 157 -4.78 -34.52 5.77
N LYS A 158 -3.67 -35.26 5.66
CA LYS A 158 -2.48 -35.03 6.49
C LYS A 158 -1.83 -33.68 6.17
N MET A 159 -1.70 -33.34 4.89
CA MET A 159 -1.18 -32.05 4.43
C MET A 159 -2.05 -30.89 4.90
N HIS A 160 -3.38 -31.03 4.81
CA HIS A 160 -4.32 -30.02 5.31
C HIS A 160 -4.16 -29.82 6.83
N LYS A 161 -4.14 -30.91 7.61
CA LYS A 161 -3.91 -30.86 9.07
C LYS A 161 -2.58 -30.21 9.42
N LEU A 162 -1.52 -30.55 8.69
CA LEU A 162 -0.19 -29.97 8.89
C LEU A 162 -0.19 -28.47 8.57
N ARG A 163 -0.80 -28.07 7.44
CA ARG A 163 -0.91 -26.67 7.04
C ARG A 163 -1.67 -25.85 8.09
N VAL A 164 -2.80 -26.35 8.58
CA VAL A 164 -3.55 -25.72 9.67
C VAL A 164 -2.67 -25.57 10.91
N LYS A 165 -1.98 -26.64 11.33
CA LYS A 165 -1.11 -26.63 12.51
C LYS A 165 0.04 -25.62 12.42
N ILE A 166 0.67 -25.51 11.24
CA ILE A 166 1.76 -24.55 10.98
C ILE A 166 1.21 -23.12 11.05
N TYR A 167 0.18 -22.82 10.26
CA TYR A 167 -0.34 -21.46 10.11
C TYR A 167 -1.10 -20.96 11.34
N SER A 168 -1.65 -21.84 12.19
CA SER A 168 -2.27 -21.43 13.45
C SER A 168 -1.27 -21.03 14.53
N ASN A 169 0.00 -21.43 14.41
CA ASN A 169 1.02 -21.24 15.46
C ASN A 169 2.27 -20.51 14.93
N LEU A 170 2.08 -19.56 14.01
CA LEU A 170 3.20 -18.79 13.46
C LEU A 170 3.81 -17.85 14.49
N SER A 171 5.13 -17.91 14.63
CA SER A 171 5.89 -16.93 15.41
C SER A 171 5.91 -15.56 14.71
N PRO A 172 6.20 -14.46 15.43
CA PRO A 172 6.31 -13.13 14.82
C PRO A 172 7.28 -13.07 13.64
N VAL A 173 8.39 -13.80 13.71
CA VAL A 173 9.40 -13.90 12.63
C VAL A 173 8.85 -14.64 11.41
N GLN A 174 8.06 -15.69 11.64
CA GLN A 174 7.41 -16.42 10.56
C GLN A 174 6.31 -15.57 9.90
N ARG A 175 5.51 -14.84 10.69
CA ARG A 175 4.51 -13.88 10.19
C ARG A 175 5.17 -12.79 9.34
N LEU A 176 6.27 -12.19 9.79
CA LEU A 176 7.07 -11.26 8.98
C LEU A 176 7.51 -11.86 7.64
N SER A 177 7.90 -13.14 7.62
CA SER A 177 8.27 -13.83 6.38
C SER A 177 7.07 -14.01 5.44
N VAL A 178 5.88 -14.27 5.99
CA VAL A 178 4.61 -14.35 5.23
C VAL A 178 4.19 -12.96 4.72
N ALA A 179 4.39 -11.89 5.51
CA ALA A 179 4.14 -10.50 5.10
C ALA A 179 5.00 -10.10 3.89
N ARG A 180 6.25 -10.59 3.86
CA ARG A 180 7.23 -10.34 2.79
C ARG A 180 7.15 -11.34 1.63
N HIS A 181 6.13 -12.20 1.62
CA HIS A 181 6.03 -13.25 0.62
C HIS A 181 5.91 -12.66 -0.81
N PRO A 182 6.71 -13.09 -1.81
CA PRO A 182 6.73 -12.50 -3.14
C PRO A 182 5.41 -12.56 -3.92
N ASN A 183 4.54 -13.52 -3.57
CA ASN A 183 3.20 -13.67 -4.16
C ASN A 183 2.10 -13.18 -3.21
N ARG A 184 2.44 -12.43 -2.16
CA ARG A 184 1.42 -11.79 -1.33
C ARG A 184 0.60 -10.83 -2.22
N PRO A 185 -0.74 -10.84 -2.12
CA PRO A 185 -1.56 -9.95 -2.94
C PRO A 185 -1.18 -8.49 -2.71
N THR A 186 -0.98 -7.76 -3.79
CA THR A 186 -0.65 -6.33 -3.79
C THR A 186 -1.92 -5.48 -3.70
N PHE A 187 -1.78 -4.17 -3.55
CA PHE A 187 -2.92 -3.24 -3.52
C PHE A 187 -3.87 -3.43 -4.72
N LEU A 188 -3.35 -3.46 -5.95
CA LEU A 188 -4.17 -3.66 -7.14
C LEU A 188 -4.86 -5.04 -7.18
N ASP A 189 -4.26 -6.09 -6.60
CA ASP A 189 -4.92 -7.40 -6.48
C ASP A 189 -6.20 -7.29 -5.64
N HIS A 190 -6.12 -6.59 -4.51
CA HIS A 190 -7.30 -6.37 -3.68
C HIS A 190 -8.32 -5.48 -4.37
N VAL A 191 -7.90 -4.34 -4.94
CA VAL A 191 -8.82 -3.39 -5.60
C VAL A 191 -9.61 -4.05 -6.72
N LEU A 192 -8.92 -4.76 -7.62
CA LEU A 192 -9.57 -5.39 -8.77
C LEU A 192 -10.50 -6.55 -8.37
N ASN A 193 -10.27 -7.18 -7.21
CA ASN A 193 -11.14 -8.23 -6.69
C ASN A 193 -12.37 -7.68 -5.94
N ILE A 194 -12.25 -6.53 -5.26
CA ILE A 194 -13.32 -6.01 -4.38
C ILE A 194 -14.20 -4.96 -5.03
N THR A 195 -13.73 -4.31 -6.10
CA THR A 195 -14.44 -3.22 -6.80
C THR A 195 -15.17 -3.71 -8.03
N ASP A 196 -16.36 -3.15 -8.27
CA ASP A 196 -17.17 -3.40 -9.47
C ASP A 196 -16.69 -2.54 -10.64
N LYS A 197 -16.21 -1.33 -10.34
CA LYS A 197 -15.64 -0.37 -11.28
C LYS A 197 -14.40 0.25 -10.66
N TRP A 198 -13.37 0.47 -11.47
CA TRP A 198 -12.11 1.06 -11.03
C TRP A 198 -11.58 2.06 -12.07
N VAL A 199 -11.14 3.22 -11.58
CA VAL A 199 -10.45 4.24 -12.39
C VAL A 199 -9.23 4.72 -11.63
N GLU A 200 -8.04 4.37 -12.11
CA GLU A 200 -6.76 4.85 -11.56
C GLU A 200 -6.57 6.33 -11.90
N LEU A 201 -6.10 7.11 -10.91
CA LEU A 201 -5.84 8.54 -11.01
C LEU A 201 -4.36 8.84 -10.74
N HIS A 202 -3.75 9.60 -11.65
CA HIS A 202 -2.31 9.81 -11.69
C HIS A 202 -1.88 11.23 -11.29
N GLY A 203 -0.62 11.35 -10.86
CA GLY A 203 0.12 12.59 -10.71
C GLY A 203 -0.18 13.39 -9.45
N ASP A 204 0.81 14.12 -8.95
CA ASP A 204 0.69 15.04 -7.80
C ASP A 204 0.40 16.50 -8.21
N ARG A 205 0.42 16.80 -9.52
CA ARG A 205 0.42 18.16 -10.11
C ARG A 205 1.70 18.97 -9.86
N GLY A 206 2.73 18.34 -9.27
CA GLY A 206 4.09 18.85 -9.10
C GLY A 206 5.09 18.31 -10.15
N GLY A 207 4.63 17.49 -11.09
CA GLY A 207 5.39 17.07 -12.26
C GLY A 207 5.85 15.61 -12.26
N TYR A 208 5.45 14.81 -11.26
CA TYR A 208 5.79 13.39 -11.20
C TYR A 208 4.61 12.54 -10.74
N ASP A 209 4.41 11.39 -11.39
CA ASP A 209 3.46 10.37 -10.95
C ASP A 209 4.24 9.21 -10.34
N ASP A 210 4.22 9.12 -9.00
CA ASP A 210 4.96 8.08 -8.30
C ASP A 210 4.31 6.70 -8.50
N PRO A 211 5.00 5.74 -9.11
CA PRO A 211 4.46 4.42 -9.36
C PRO A 211 4.33 3.58 -8.07
N ALA A 212 5.05 3.90 -6.99
CA ALA A 212 5.01 3.14 -5.74
C ALA A 212 3.71 3.34 -4.94
N LEU A 213 2.97 4.41 -5.22
CA LEU A 213 1.71 4.73 -4.56
C LEU A 213 0.60 4.87 -5.60
N VAL A 214 -0.35 3.95 -5.65
CA VAL A 214 -1.45 3.98 -6.62
C VAL A 214 -2.70 4.53 -5.94
N CYS A 215 -3.48 5.32 -6.67
CA CYS A 215 -4.69 5.95 -6.16
C CYS A 215 -5.77 5.96 -7.25
N GLY A 216 -7.04 5.97 -6.87
CA GLY A 216 -8.13 5.99 -7.83
C GLY A 216 -9.51 5.93 -7.19
N ILE A 217 -10.54 6.01 -8.03
CA ILE A 217 -11.93 5.91 -7.60
C ILE A 217 -12.43 4.52 -7.94
N GLY A 218 -13.08 3.87 -6.98
CA GLY A 218 -13.70 2.57 -7.15
C GLY A 218 -15.12 2.53 -6.64
N GLU A 219 -15.92 1.61 -7.17
CA GLU A 219 -17.28 1.32 -6.70
C GLU A 219 -17.27 -0.03 -5.97
N ILE A 220 -17.80 -0.08 -4.75
CA ILE A 220 -17.98 -1.31 -3.98
C ILE A 220 -19.43 -1.35 -3.49
N ASP A 221 -20.19 -2.37 -3.90
CA ASP A 221 -21.59 -2.56 -3.51
C ASP A 221 -22.46 -1.32 -3.79
N GLY A 222 -22.17 -0.63 -4.91
CA GLY A 222 -22.88 0.58 -5.36
C GLY A 222 -22.46 1.89 -4.66
N MET A 223 -21.47 1.87 -3.77
CA MET A 223 -20.92 3.07 -3.11
C MET A 223 -19.56 3.44 -3.71
N SER A 224 -19.32 4.73 -3.95
CA SER A 224 -18.05 5.24 -4.47
C SER A 224 -17.05 5.51 -3.36
N PHE A 225 -15.80 5.07 -3.58
CA PHE A 225 -14.69 5.20 -2.65
C PHE A 225 -13.48 5.82 -3.34
N MET A 226 -12.69 6.58 -2.58
CA MET A 226 -11.31 6.89 -2.97
C MET A 226 -10.40 5.82 -2.39
N LEU A 227 -9.81 4.98 -3.25
CA LEU A 227 -8.87 3.95 -2.83
C LEU A 227 -7.44 4.40 -3.13
N MET A 228 -6.53 4.15 -2.19
CA MET A 228 -5.11 4.39 -2.39
C MET A 228 -4.25 3.41 -1.62
N GLY A 229 -3.08 3.10 -2.13
CA GLY A 229 -2.22 2.17 -1.44
C GLY A 229 -0.83 2.06 -2.04
N HIS A 230 0.03 1.40 -1.28
CA HIS A 230 1.36 1.05 -1.73
C HIS A 230 1.26 -0.08 -2.74
N GLN A 231 1.88 0.11 -3.91
CA GLN A 231 1.89 -0.89 -4.96
C GLN A 231 3.30 -1.46 -5.08
N LYS A 232 3.49 -2.68 -4.58
CA LYS A 232 4.67 -3.50 -4.90
C LYS A 232 4.54 -4.11 -6.29
N GLY A 233 5.65 -4.61 -6.84
CA GLY A 233 5.65 -5.35 -8.09
C GLY A 233 5.51 -6.85 -7.87
N ARG A 234 4.89 -7.56 -8.81
CA ARG A 234 4.79 -9.02 -8.72
C ARG A 234 6.14 -9.66 -9.03
N ASN A 235 6.91 -9.16 -9.97
CA ASN A 235 8.22 -9.68 -10.36
C ASN A 235 9.34 -8.64 -10.18
N THR A 236 10.60 -9.03 -10.41
CA THR A 236 11.76 -8.14 -10.23
C THR A 236 11.67 -6.86 -11.07
N LYS A 237 11.22 -6.96 -12.34
CA LYS A 237 11.11 -5.79 -13.22
C LYS A 237 10.05 -4.82 -12.71
N GLU A 238 8.91 -5.35 -12.29
CA GLU A 238 7.84 -4.57 -11.69
C GLU A 238 8.24 -3.95 -10.36
N ASN A 239 8.94 -4.70 -9.51
CA ASN A 239 9.43 -4.19 -8.24
C ASN A 239 10.38 -3.02 -8.44
N ILE A 240 11.30 -3.09 -9.40
CA ILE A 240 12.16 -1.95 -9.74
C ILE A 240 11.31 -0.77 -10.25
N ALA A 241 10.37 -1.02 -11.16
CA ALA A 241 9.51 0.04 -11.72
C ALA A 241 8.60 0.71 -10.69
N ARG A 242 8.21 -0.02 -9.64
CA ARG A 242 7.36 0.44 -8.53
C ARG A 242 8.18 0.82 -7.30
N ASN A 243 9.50 0.94 -7.42
CA ASN A 243 10.42 1.23 -6.31
C ASN A 243 10.20 0.33 -5.07
N PHE A 244 9.86 -0.94 -5.27
CA PHE A 244 9.53 -1.92 -4.25
C PHE A 244 8.41 -1.47 -3.29
N GLY A 245 7.49 -0.62 -3.77
CA GLY A 245 6.43 -0.03 -2.95
C GLY A 245 6.94 1.01 -1.96
N MET A 246 8.10 1.64 -2.21
CA MET A 246 8.66 2.74 -1.41
C MET A 246 8.36 4.08 -2.07
N PRO A 247 7.37 4.86 -1.59
CA PRO A 247 7.03 6.13 -2.21
C PRO A 247 8.09 7.20 -2.02
N THR A 248 8.24 8.03 -3.04
CA THR A 248 8.93 9.32 -3.01
C THR A 248 7.97 10.41 -2.49
N PRO A 249 8.43 11.65 -2.24
CA PRO A 249 7.58 12.71 -1.70
C PRO A 249 6.37 13.00 -2.60
N ASN A 250 6.54 12.89 -3.92
CA ASN A 250 5.48 13.06 -4.91
C ASN A 250 4.35 12.04 -4.75
N GLY A 251 4.65 10.81 -4.32
CA GLY A 251 3.64 9.81 -4.00
C GLY A 251 2.71 10.29 -2.89
N TYR A 252 3.28 10.74 -1.77
CA TYR A 252 2.48 11.23 -0.65
C TYR A 252 1.67 12.49 -1.01
N ARG A 253 2.25 13.41 -1.78
CA ARG A 253 1.53 14.59 -2.31
C ARG A 253 0.37 14.20 -3.23
N LYS A 254 0.56 13.19 -4.09
CA LYS A 254 -0.53 12.62 -4.91
C LYS A 254 -1.64 12.05 -4.03
N ALA A 255 -1.31 11.28 -3.00
CA ALA A 255 -2.30 10.75 -2.07
C ALA A 255 -3.08 11.88 -1.39
N LEU A 256 -2.40 12.90 -0.83
CA LEU A 256 -3.06 14.03 -0.18
C LEU A 256 -3.98 14.81 -1.12
N ARG A 257 -3.53 15.06 -2.36
CA ARG A 257 -4.36 15.68 -3.41
C ARG A 257 -5.66 14.91 -3.62
N LEU A 258 -5.60 13.59 -3.66
CA LEU A 258 -6.75 12.73 -3.88
C LEU A 258 -7.60 12.51 -2.63
N MET A 259 -7.02 12.56 -1.43
CA MET A 259 -7.78 12.61 -0.18
C MET A 259 -8.65 13.88 -0.10
N ARG A 260 -8.10 15.04 -0.47
CA ARG A 260 -8.88 16.29 -0.56
C ARG A 260 -9.98 16.21 -1.62
N HIS A 261 -9.73 15.50 -2.73
CA HIS A 261 -10.76 15.24 -3.73
C HIS A 261 -11.88 14.34 -3.18
N ALA A 262 -11.53 13.31 -2.43
CA ALA A 262 -12.50 12.45 -1.76
C ALA A 262 -13.36 13.25 -0.77
N GLU A 263 -12.74 14.10 0.04
CA GLU A 263 -13.45 15.01 0.95
C GLU A 263 -14.42 15.94 0.21
N HIS A 264 -13.97 16.62 -0.84
CA HIS A 264 -14.80 17.52 -1.64
C HIS A 264 -16.06 16.84 -2.20
N HIS A 265 -15.97 15.56 -2.57
CA HIS A 265 -17.07 14.79 -3.13
C HIS A 265 -17.80 13.89 -2.11
N GLY A 266 -17.38 13.90 -0.84
CA GLY A 266 -17.97 13.07 0.21
C GLY A 266 -17.69 11.57 0.06
N PHE A 267 -16.63 11.16 -0.63
CA PHE A 267 -16.26 9.76 -0.77
C PHE A 267 -15.49 9.28 0.47
N PRO A 268 -15.86 8.14 1.08
CA PRO A 268 -15.02 7.50 2.07
C PRO A 268 -13.67 7.09 1.46
N ILE A 269 -12.63 7.14 2.29
CA ILE A 269 -11.25 6.87 1.87
C ILE A 269 -10.83 5.49 2.40
N LEU A 270 -10.34 4.65 1.50
CA LEU A 270 -9.76 3.35 1.82
C LEU A 270 -8.27 3.37 1.52
N THR A 271 -7.44 3.19 2.54
CA THR A 271 -5.98 3.15 2.36
C THR A 271 -5.44 1.73 2.57
N PHE A 272 -4.44 1.34 1.77
CA PHE A 272 -3.83 0.00 1.82
C PHE A 272 -2.32 0.11 2.02
N ILE A 273 -1.84 -0.41 3.13
CA ILE A 273 -0.45 -0.31 3.56
C ILE A 273 0.30 -1.59 3.21
N ASP A 274 1.32 -1.44 2.35
CA ASP A 274 2.28 -2.49 1.98
C ASP A 274 3.61 -1.88 1.51
N THR A 275 4.37 -1.33 2.44
CA THR A 275 5.66 -0.70 2.18
C THR A 275 6.70 -1.10 3.23
N PRO A 276 7.95 -1.36 2.82
CA PRO A 276 9.04 -1.50 3.79
C PRO A 276 9.42 -0.14 4.42
N GLY A 277 8.99 0.97 3.81
CA GLY A 277 9.21 2.34 4.28
C GLY A 277 9.20 3.36 3.13
N ALA A 278 9.28 4.64 3.48
CA ALA A 278 9.45 5.69 2.49
C ALA A 278 10.82 5.54 1.79
N TYR A 279 10.92 5.94 0.53
CA TYR A 279 12.19 5.88 -0.19
C TYR A 279 13.23 6.79 0.45
N ALA A 280 14.35 6.21 0.89
CA ALA A 280 15.44 6.90 1.57
C ALA A 280 16.59 7.20 0.60
N GLY A 281 16.31 8.05 -0.40
CA GLY A 281 17.30 8.48 -1.41
C GLY A 281 17.57 9.97 -1.35
N VAL A 282 18.71 10.41 -1.89
CA VAL A 282 19.12 11.83 -1.90
C VAL A 282 18.07 12.72 -2.56
N SER A 283 17.53 12.30 -3.71
CA SER A 283 16.48 13.05 -4.40
C SER A 283 15.18 13.16 -3.60
N ALA A 284 14.84 12.16 -2.77
CA ALA A 284 13.68 12.23 -1.91
C ALA A 284 13.88 13.24 -0.76
N GLU A 285 15.09 13.32 -0.20
CA GLU A 285 15.43 14.32 0.81
C GLU A 285 15.42 15.73 0.22
N GLU A 286 16.04 15.94 -0.94
CA GLU A 286 16.04 17.23 -1.65
C GLU A 286 14.62 17.72 -1.98
N LEU A 287 13.73 16.79 -2.32
CA LEU A 287 12.32 17.07 -2.62
C LEU A 287 11.43 17.13 -1.37
N GLY A 288 11.97 16.94 -0.15
CA GLY A 288 11.24 17.09 1.10
C GLY A 288 10.40 15.88 1.51
N GLN A 289 11.01 14.69 1.64
CA GLN A 289 10.32 13.47 2.11
C GLN A 289 9.66 13.64 3.48
N GLY A 290 10.37 14.24 4.44
CA GLY A 290 9.81 14.54 5.77
C GLY A 290 8.65 15.53 5.72
N GLU A 291 8.70 16.54 4.84
CA GLU A 291 7.64 17.52 4.64
C GLU A 291 6.38 16.87 4.08
N ALA A 292 6.51 16.07 3.02
CA ALA A 292 5.37 15.42 2.37
C ALA A 292 4.65 14.46 3.34
N ILE A 293 5.39 13.68 4.13
CA ILE A 293 4.82 12.82 5.16
C ILE A 293 4.11 13.66 6.23
N ALA A 294 4.76 14.71 6.76
CA ALA A 294 4.19 15.55 7.80
C ALA A 294 2.91 16.27 7.35
N HIS A 295 2.87 16.75 6.11
CA HIS A 295 1.68 17.38 5.52
C HIS A 295 0.52 16.39 5.39
N ASN A 296 0.78 15.16 4.96
CA ASN A 296 -0.25 14.13 4.93
C ASN A 296 -0.82 13.87 6.34
N LEU A 297 0.04 13.66 7.34
CA LEU A 297 -0.40 13.41 8.70
C LEU A 297 -1.28 14.54 9.23
N ARG A 298 -0.82 15.79 9.08
CA ARG A 298 -1.56 16.97 9.52
C ARG A 298 -2.95 17.05 8.88
N ASP A 299 -3.02 16.91 7.56
CA ASP A 299 -4.27 17.11 6.82
C ASP A 299 -5.24 15.94 7.04
N MET A 300 -4.75 14.70 7.15
CA MET A 300 -5.59 13.52 7.42
C MET A 300 -6.35 13.63 8.75
N PHE A 301 -5.80 14.30 9.76
CA PHE A 301 -6.52 14.55 11.01
C PHE A 301 -7.76 15.42 10.84
N GLY A 302 -7.76 16.32 9.84
CA GLY A 302 -8.85 17.28 9.60
C GLY A 302 -9.81 16.88 8.47
N LEU A 303 -9.69 15.67 7.90
CA LEU A 303 -10.58 15.24 6.82
C LEU A 303 -12.00 14.95 7.35
N THR A 304 -13.03 15.46 6.68
CA THR A 304 -14.43 15.30 7.14
C THR A 304 -15.10 13.99 6.70
N VAL A 305 -14.40 13.15 5.93
CA VAL A 305 -14.89 11.86 5.42
C VAL A 305 -14.31 10.68 6.20
N PRO A 306 -15.00 9.52 6.27
CA PRO A 306 -14.48 8.32 6.91
C PRO A 306 -13.21 7.79 6.24
N ILE A 307 -12.24 7.37 7.05
CA ILE A 307 -10.98 6.78 6.60
C ILE A 307 -10.80 5.41 7.26
N VAL A 308 -10.70 4.37 6.44
CA VAL A 308 -10.34 3.02 6.89
C VAL A 308 -9.00 2.62 6.28
N THR A 309 -8.01 2.36 7.13
CA THR A 309 -6.67 1.91 6.74
C THR A 309 -6.56 0.41 6.92
N THR A 310 -6.13 -0.29 5.87
CA THR A 310 -5.86 -1.74 5.90
C THR A 310 -4.37 -2.01 5.71
N VAL A 311 -3.71 -2.60 6.70
CA VAL A 311 -2.34 -3.10 6.53
C VAL A 311 -2.42 -4.49 5.90
N ILE A 312 -2.09 -4.57 4.60
CA ILE A 312 -2.19 -5.80 3.83
C ILE A 312 -0.86 -6.55 3.76
N GLY A 313 0.28 -5.91 4.00
CA GLY A 313 1.61 -6.54 3.94
C GLY A 313 2.54 -5.97 5.00
N GLU A 314 3.51 -5.18 4.58
CA GLU A 314 4.41 -4.48 5.51
C GLU A 314 3.95 -3.06 5.79
N GLY A 315 3.99 -2.65 7.06
CA GLY A 315 3.74 -1.30 7.52
C GLY A 315 4.99 -0.63 8.04
N GLY A 316 5.86 -0.23 7.12
CA GLY A 316 7.15 0.36 7.44
C GLY A 316 7.09 1.84 7.83
N SER A 317 7.29 2.10 9.12
CA SER A 317 7.66 3.41 9.68
C SER A 317 6.76 4.58 9.23
N GLY A 318 7.33 5.78 9.14
CA GLY A 318 6.65 6.99 8.70
C GLY A 318 6.09 6.90 7.28
N GLY A 319 6.65 6.05 6.41
CA GLY A 319 6.14 5.86 5.05
C GLY A 319 4.76 5.20 5.03
N ALA A 320 4.58 4.16 5.84
CA ALA A 320 3.27 3.56 6.06
C ALA A 320 2.30 4.54 6.76
N LEU A 321 2.79 5.24 7.79
CA LEU A 321 1.98 6.17 8.58
C LEU A 321 1.45 7.35 7.76
N ALA A 322 2.17 7.76 6.70
CA ALA A 322 1.80 8.87 5.82
C ALA A 322 0.44 8.70 5.10
N ILE A 323 -0.11 7.49 5.06
CA ILE A 323 -1.49 7.22 4.63
C ILE A 323 -2.28 6.41 5.68
N GLY A 324 -1.78 6.38 6.91
CA GLY A 324 -2.28 5.54 8.00
C GLY A 324 -3.08 6.28 9.07
N CYS A 325 -3.17 7.61 9.03
CA CYS A 325 -3.99 8.38 9.96
C CYS A 325 -5.48 8.20 9.64
N CYS A 326 -6.22 7.42 10.44
CA CYS A 326 -7.54 6.92 10.09
C CYS A 326 -8.50 6.79 11.28
N ASP A 327 -9.79 6.63 10.98
CA ASP A 327 -10.81 6.34 11.98
C ASP A 327 -10.73 4.89 12.46
N ARG A 328 -10.51 3.96 11.51
CA ARG A 328 -10.34 2.53 11.77
C ARG A 328 -9.10 2.00 11.07
N MET A 329 -8.25 1.33 11.83
CA MET A 329 -7.06 0.62 11.37
C MET A 329 -7.31 -0.87 11.50
N VAL A 330 -7.38 -1.54 10.36
CA VAL A 330 -7.52 -2.99 10.28
C VAL A 330 -6.26 -3.60 9.68
N MET A 331 -5.96 -4.83 10.04
CA MET A 331 -4.67 -5.43 9.70
C MET A 331 -4.86 -6.90 9.34
N MET A 332 -4.31 -7.34 8.22
CA MET A 332 -4.32 -8.75 7.88
C MET A 332 -3.50 -9.55 8.89
N GLU A 333 -3.94 -10.76 9.19
CA GLU A 333 -3.42 -11.60 10.25
C GLU A 333 -1.89 -11.78 10.21
N ASN A 334 -1.31 -11.93 9.02
CA ASN A 334 0.13 -12.10 8.84
C ASN A 334 0.83 -10.83 8.36
N ALA A 335 0.13 -9.70 8.29
CA ALA A 335 0.77 -8.41 8.06
C ALA A 335 1.60 -7.99 9.29
N VAL A 336 2.49 -7.01 9.09
CA VAL A 336 3.32 -6.44 10.17
C VAL A 336 3.28 -4.91 10.14
N TYR A 337 3.39 -4.26 11.29
CA TYR A 337 3.44 -2.81 11.40
C TYR A 337 4.51 -2.40 12.41
N TYR A 338 5.47 -1.55 12.02
CA TYR A 338 6.65 -1.27 12.85
C TYR A 338 7.22 0.13 12.64
N VAL A 339 7.86 0.68 13.69
CA VAL A 339 8.54 1.98 13.63
C VAL A 339 9.85 1.93 12.84
N ALA A 340 10.57 0.82 12.90
CA ALA A 340 11.81 0.56 12.18
C ALA A 340 11.86 -0.91 11.80
N SER A 341 12.48 -1.25 10.67
CA SER A 341 12.59 -2.65 10.28
C SER A 341 13.35 -3.44 11.35
N PRO A 342 12.99 -4.72 11.58
CA PRO A 342 13.70 -5.55 12.55
C PRO A 342 15.20 -5.62 12.29
N GLU A 343 15.61 -5.58 11.02
CA GLU A 343 17.02 -5.53 10.62
C GLU A 343 17.71 -4.24 11.05
N ALA A 344 17.07 -3.09 10.84
CA ALA A 344 17.62 -1.79 11.25
C ALA A 344 17.68 -1.67 12.78
N CYS A 345 16.61 -2.09 13.47
CA CYS A 345 16.56 -2.14 14.92
C CYS A 345 17.68 -3.03 15.50
N ALA A 346 17.90 -4.21 14.89
CA ALA A 346 18.96 -5.13 15.26
C ALA A 346 20.37 -4.55 15.06
N ALA A 347 20.59 -3.87 13.93
CA ALA A 347 21.85 -3.21 13.64
C ALA A 347 22.18 -2.09 14.64
N ILE A 348 21.17 -1.38 15.16
CA ILE A 348 21.37 -0.29 16.13
C ILE A 348 21.55 -0.83 17.55
N LEU A 349 20.59 -1.62 18.04
CA LEU A 349 20.55 -2.04 19.45
C LEU A 349 21.51 -3.19 19.75
N TRP A 350 21.70 -4.11 18.81
CA TRP A 350 22.56 -5.29 18.98
C TRP A 350 23.85 -5.22 18.14
N LYS A 351 24.08 -4.13 17.39
CA LYS A 351 25.26 -3.96 16.51
C LYS A 351 25.41 -5.08 15.47
N THR A 352 24.33 -5.81 15.16
CA THR A 352 24.34 -6.90 14.20
C THR A 352 22.95 -7.15 13.62
N ALA A 353 22.83 -7.18 12.29
CA ALA A 353 21.58 -7.52 11.60
C ALA A 353 21.14 -8.96 11.88
N LYS A 354 22.05 -9.86 12.29
CA LYS A 354 21.72 -11.25 12.64
C LYS A 354 20.80 -11.36 13.85
N ALA A 355 20.70 -10.30 14.66
CA ALA A 355 19.77 -10.24 15.79
C ALA A 355 18.34 -9.82 15.38
N ALA A 356 18.02 -9.74 14.09
CA ALA A 356 16.68 -9.40 13.60
C ALA A 356 15.55 -10.24 14.24
N PRO A 357 15.65 -11.58 14.42
CA PRO A 357 14.62 -12.35 15.09
C PRO A 357 14.31 -11.86 16.51
N LYS A 358 15.36 -11.51 17.27
CA LYS A 358 15.23 -10.97 18.62
C LYS A 358 14.61 -9.58 18.62
N ALA A 359 14.94 -8.75 17.62
CA ALA A 359 14.33 -7.43 17.45
C ALA A 359 12.85 -7.54 17.08
N THR A 360 12.46 -8.49 16.21
CA THR A 360 11.07 -8.74 15.82
C THR A 360 10.20 -9.05 17.04
N GLU A 361 10.65 -9.94 17.92
CA GLU A 361 9.92 -10.29 19.15
C GLU A 361 9.83 -9.12 20.13
N ALA A 362 10.90 -8.33 20.26
CA ALA A 362 10.92 -7.18 21.16
C ALA A 362 10.01 -6.02 20.68
N LEU A 363 9.86 -5.84 19.37
CA LEU A 363 9.10 -4.73 18.77
C LEU A 363 7.59 -4.94 18.78
N LYS A 364 7.10 -6.17 18.98
CA LYS A 364 5.66 -6.50 18.98
C LYS A 364 4.91 -6.02 17.73
N ILE A 365 5.35 -6.50 16.57
CA ILE A 365 4.95 -5.96 15.25
C ILE A 365 3.69 -6.61 14.66
N THR A 366 3.13 -7.64 15.31
CA THR A 366 2.03 -8.44 14.73
C THR A 366 0.67 -7.82 15.01
N GLY A 367 -0.32 -8.13 14.17
CA GLY A 367 -1.66 -7.54 14.28
C GLY A 367 -2.32 -7.79 15.65
N TYR A 368 -2.17 -8.99 16.21
CA TYR A 368 -2.72 -9.34 17.52
C TYR A 368 -2.05 -8.56 18.66
N GLU A 369 -0.72 -8.44 18.65
CA GLU A 369 0.00 -7.65 19.67
C GLU A 369 -0.36 -6.17 19.57
N LEU A 370 -0.52 -5.64 18.36
CA LEU A 370 -0.91 -4.26 18.13
C LEU A 370 -2.38 -3.98 18.46
N GLN A 371 -3.23 -5.01 18.39
CA GLN A 371 -4.61 -4.94 18.88
C GLN A 371 -4.63 -4.84 20.41
N ASP A 372 -3.82 -5.64 21.12
CA ASP A 372 -3.68 -5.54 22.57
C ASP A 372 -3.15 -4.15 23.02
N LEU A 373 -2.35 -3.50 22.16
CA LEU A 373 -1.84 -2.14 22.38
C LEU A 373 -2.80 -1.03 21.93
N ASN A 374 -4.01 -1.37 21.46
CA ASN A 374 -5.02 -0.43 20.93
C ASN A 374 -4.52 0.43 19.76
N VAL A 375 -3.57 -0.08 18.96
CA VAL A 375 -3.12 0.56 17.72
C VAL A 375 -3.97 0.08 16.54
N VAL A 376 -4.25 -1.22 16.49
CA VAL A 376 -5.11 -1.87 15.49
C VAL A 376 -6.48 -2.14 16.10
N ASP A 377 -7.55 -1.78 15.40
CA ASP A 377 -8.92 -2.01 15.86
C ASP A 377 -9.34 -3.47 15.62
N GLU A 378 -8.96 -4.05 14.48
CA GLU A 378 -9.36 -5.41 14.11
C GLU A 378 -8.32 -6.14 13.25
N VAL A 379 -8.13 -7.43 13.54
CA VAL A 379 -7.30 -8.35 12.75
C VAL A 379 -8.16 -9.15 11.78
N ILE A 380 -7.85 -9.08 10.49
CA ILE A 380 -8.53 -9.78 9.40
C ILE A 380 -7.88 -11.15 9.21
N ARG A 381 -8.64 -12.23 9.39
CA ARG A 381 -8.14 -13.59 9.19
C ARG A 381 -7.75 -13.84 7.74
N GLU A 382 -6.60 -14.46 7.56
CA GLU A 382 -6.15 -14.90 6.24
C GLU A 382 -6.65 -16.32 5.92
N PRO A 383 -6.74 -16.69 4.63
CA PRO A 383 -6.96 -18.08 4.24
C PRO A 383 -5.87 -19.01 4.83
N ILE A 384 -6.20 -20.30 4.95
CA ILE A 384 -5.24 -21.31 5.41
C ILE A 384 -4.07 -21.37 4.42
N GLY A 385 -2.85 -21.10 4.89
CA GLY A 385 -1.69 -20.92 4.03
C GLY A 385 -1.31 -19.45 3.78
N GLY A 386 -2.02 -18.50 4.37
CA GLY A 386 -1.80 -17.07 4.19
C GLY A 386 -2.47 -16.49 2.95
N ALA A 387 -2.44 -15.17 2.81
CA ALA A 387 -3.13 -14.43 1.76
C ALA A 387 -2.72 -14.82 0.32
N HIS A 388 -1.50 -15.32 0.15
CA HIS A 388 -0.99 -15.75 -1.16
C HIS A 388 -1.51 -17.14 -1.59
N ALA A 389 -2.06 -17.93 -0.66
CA ALA A 389 -2.63 -19.24 -0.97
C ALA A 389 -4.00 -19.11 -1.65
N ASP A 390 -4.80 -18.12 -1.26
CA ASP A 390 -6.06 -17.76 -1.91
C ASP A 390 -6.24 -16.22 -1.93
N PRO A 391 -5.66 -15.53 -2.93
CA PRO A 391 -5.74 -14.08 -3.07
C PRO A 391 -7.16 -13.54 -3.18
N TYR A 392 -8.07 -14.31 -3.80
CA TYR A 392 -9.46 -13.90 -4.00
C TYR A 392 -10.20 -13.92 -2.65
N GLN A 393 -10.14 -15.04 -1.92
CA GLN A 393 -10.77 -15.14 -0.60
C GLN A 393 -10.16 -14.14 0.38
N ALA A 394 -8.83 -13.93 0.34
CA ALA A 394 -8.18 -12.91 1.16
C ALA A 394 -8.75 -11.50 0.87
N SER A 395 -8.98 -11.17 -0.40
CA SER A 395 -9.59 -9.90 -0.81
C SER A 395 -11.05 -9.78 -0.36
N MET A 396 -11.82 -10.87 -0.42
CA MET A 396 -13.20 -10.89 0.06
C MET A 396 -13.28 -10.70 1.58
N ASN A 397 -12.39 -11.33 2.36
CA ASN A 397 -12.31 -11.12 3.80
C ASN A 397 -12.00 -9.65 4.14
N VAL A 398 -11.10 -9.03 3.36
CA VAL A 398 -10.78 -7.61 3.48
C VAL A 398 -11.99 -6.73 3.17
N LYS A 399 -12.70 -7.00 2.06
CA LYS A 399 -13.94 -6.29 1.69
C LYS A 399 -14.98 -6.34 2.81
N GLU A 400 -15.24 -7.53 3.35
CA GLU A 400 -16.25 -7.72 4.40
C GLU A 400 -15.97 -6.85 5.63
N VAL A 401 -14.72 -6.88 6.13
CA VAL A 401 -14.32 -6.13 7.32
C VAL A 401 -14.34 -4.63 7.06
N ILE A 402 -13.75 -4.17 5.94
CA ILE A 402 -13.75 -2.75 5.58
C ILE A 402 -15.18 -2.22 5.48
N MET A 403 -16.07 -2.93 4.77
CA MET A 403 -17.43 -2.46 4.56
C MET A 403 -18.24 -2.41 5.85
N ARG A 404 -17.99 -3.30 6.82
CA ARG A 404 -18.58 -3.21 8.15
C ARG A 404 -18.15 -1.95 8.88
N HIS A 405 -16.84 -1.65 8.91
CA HIS A 405 -16.30 -0.44 9.55
C HIS A 405 -16.79 0.83 8.85
N VAL A 406 -16.79 0.88 7.51
CA VAL A 406 -17.32 2.02 6.75
C VAL A 406 -18.79 2.27 7.09
N LYS A 407 -19.64 1.23 7.07
CA LYS A 407 -21.07 1.36 7.39
C LYS A 407 -21.29 1.90 8.80
N GLU A 408 -20.49 1.48 9.77
CA GLU A 408 -20.52 2.06 11.12
C GLU A 408 -20.12 3.54 11.11
N LEU A 409 -18.98 3.88 10.49
CA LEU A 409 -18.46 5.24 10.47
C LEU A 409 -19.40 6.25 9.80
N LEU A 410 -20.13 5.82 8.77
CA LEU A 410 -21.13 6.63 8.08
C LEU A 410 -22.35 6.99 8.95
N THR A 411 -22.54 6.35 10.11
CA THR A 411 -23.59 6.74 11.07
C THR A 411 -23.21 7.93 11.94
N TYR A 412 -21.93 8.33 11.96
CA TYR A 412 -21.46 9.46 12.73
C TYR A 412 -21.60 10.77 11.94
N ASP A 413 -21.92 11.85 12.65
CA ASP A 413 -21.76 13.20 12.11
C ASP A 413 -20.28 13.60 12.05
N VAL A 414 -19.97 14.60 11.22
CA VAL A 414 -18.59 15.04 10.94
C VAL A 414 -17.83 15.39 12.23
N ALA A 415 -18.46 16.13 13.15
CA ALA A 415 -17.81 16.55 14.39
C ALA A 415 -17.47 15.35 15.29
N THR A 416 -18.33 14.33 15.34
CA THR A 416 -18.05 13.09 16.07
C THR A 416 -16.94 12.30 15.41
N LEU A 417 -16.91 12.21 14.07
CA LEU A 417 -15.88 11.51 13.31
C LEU A 417 -14.49 12.10 13.60
N GLU A 418 -14.33 13.41 13.42
CA GLU A 418 -13.07 14.12 13.70
C GLU A 418 -12.65 13.99 15.16
N SER A 419 -13.60 14.17 16.10
CA SER A 419 -13.31 14.04 17.54
C SER A 419 -12.82 12.63 17.89
N LYS A 420 -13.44 11.59 17.33
CA LYS A 420 -13.04 10.19 17.54
C LYS A 420 -11.66 9.92 16.94
N ARG A 421 -11.39 10.39 15.72
CA ARG A 421 -10.07 10.27 15.10
C ARG A 421 -8.98 10.92 15.94
N LEU A 422 -9.19 12.18 16.36
CA LEU A 422 -8.24 12.89 17.20
C LEU A 422 -8.00 12.16 18.52
N LYS A 423 -9.06 11.75 19.22
CA LYS A 423 -8.97 11.03 20.50
C LYS A 423 -8.23 9.72 20.35
N LYS A 424 -8.52 8.94 19.31
CA LYS A 424 -7.85 7.67 19.01
C LYS A 424 -6.33 7.85 19.05
N PHE A 425 -5.78 8.77 18.27
CA PHE A 425 -4.33 9.01 18.26
C PHE A 425 -3.82 9.73 19.51
N ARG A 426 -4.62 10.60 20.13
CA ARG A 426 -4.22 11.33 21.35
C ARG A 426 -4.02 10.42 22.56
N TYR A 427 -4.77 9.33 22.64
CA TYR A 427 -4.65 8.33 23.71
C TYR A 427 -3.69 7.18 23.37
N MET A 428 -3.09 7.16 22.18
CA MET A 428 -2.03 6.19 21.87
C MET A 428 -0.76 6.53 22.64
N GLY A 429 -0.21 5.53 23.34
CA GLY A 429 1.01 5.64 24.12
C GLY A 429 0.76 5.71 25.63
N ALA A 430 1.59 5.02 26.39
CA ALA A 430 1.57 5.07 27.85
C ALA A 430 2.72 5.95 28.33
N VAL A 431 2.39 7.05 29.02
CA VAL A 431 3.35 7.82 29.79
C VAL A 431 3.09 7.50 31.25
N ASN A 432 4.08 6.95 31.95
CA ASN A 432 3.92 6.63 33.37
C ASN A 432 3.93 7.94 34.16
N PRO A 433 2.79 8.39 34.76
CA PRO A 433 2.75 9.67 35.48
C PRO A 433 3.58 9.63 36.77
N GLU A 434 3.89 8.43 37.28
CA GLU A 434 4.72 8.19 38.47
C GLU A 434 6.21 8.04 38.16
N GLY A 435 6.64 8.34 36.93
CA GLY A 435 8.04 8.70 36.68
C GLY A 435 8.33 10.05 37.33
N GLY A 436 8.37 10.08 38.67
CA GLY A 436 8.74 11.24 39.46
C GLY A 436 9.96 11.86 38.83
N ALA A 437 9.96 13.19 38.70
CA ALA A 437 11.00 13.99 38.06
C ALA A 437 12.35 13.28 38.16
N ASN A 438 12.65 12.46 37.15
CA ASN A 438 13.92 11.80 37.10
C ASN A 438 14.82 12.98 36.79
N ASN A 439 15.44 13.51 37.83
CA ASN A 439 16.78 14.08 37.77
C ASN A 439 17.72 12.97 37.27
N ALA A 440 17.42 12.34 36.14
CA ALA A 440 18.40 11.92 35.20
C ALA A 440 19.16 13.20 34.90
N ARG A 441 20.19 13.46 35.72
CA ARG A 441 21.31 14.28 35.28
C ARG A 441 21.61 13.71 33.92
N TRP A 442 21.24 14.45 32.88
CA TRP A 442 21.69 14.17 31.54
C TRP A 442 23.20 14.23 31.65
N HIS A 443 23.83 13.08 31.87
CA HIS A 443 25.26 12.94 31.77
C HIS A 443 25.54 13.10 30.28
N ARG A 444 25.73 14.35 29.87
CA ARG A 444 26.37 14.69 28.61
C ARG A 444 27.80 14.16 28.70
N ASN A 445 27.96 12.87 28.39
CA ASN A 445 29.24 12.25 28.08
C ASN A 445 29.65 12.47 26.62
N MET A 446 29.01 13.43 25.94
CA MET A 446 29.60 14.00 24.75
C MET A 446 30.61 15.02 25.22
N LYS A 447 31.90 14.83 24.86
CA LYS A 447 32.84 15.96 24.83
C LYS A 447 32.11 17.11 24.13
N PRO A 448 32.16 18.35 24.64
CA PRO A 448 31.74 19.50 23.86
C PRO A 448 32.39 19.31 22.49
N ARG A 449 31.58 19.14 21.45
CA ARG A 449 32.13 19.32 20.12
C ARG A 449 32.61 20.76 20.18
N GLU A 450 33.92 20.96 20.04
CA GLU A 450 34.45 22.27 19.67
C GLU A 450 33.77 22.58 18.35
N ALA A 451 32.57 23.16 18.42
CA ALA A 451 32.00 23.85 17.31
C ALA A 451 33.06 24.88 16.97
N PRO A 452 33.60 24.90 15.74
CA PRO A 452 34.45 26.00 15.34
C PRO A 452 33.67 27.26 15.71
N SER A 453 34.31 28.13 16.50
CA SER A 453 33.67 29.36 16.91
C SER A 453 33.21 30.06 15.62
N MET A 454 32.02 30.65 15.59
CA MET A 454 31.58 31.43 14.42
C MET A 454 32.50 32.65 14.15
N ALA A 455 33.55 32.85 14.96
CA ALA A 455 34.63 33.79 14.72
C ALA A 455 35.76 33.21 13.85
N ASP A 456 35.81 31.89 13.62
CA ASP A 456 36.79 31.25 12.76
C ASP A 456 36.25 31.10 11.33
N LYS A 457 36.38 32.22 10.59
CA LYS A 457 36.47 32.32 9.12
C LYS A 457 35.38 31.59 8.32
N VAL A 458 34.16 32.11 8.38
CA VAL A 458 33.26 32.02 7.21
C VAL A 458 33.63 33.17 6.28
N PRO A 459 34.20 32.91 5.09
CA PRO A 459 34.47 33.97 4.12
C PRO A 459 33.13 34.62 3.71
N PRO A 460 33.08 35.93 3.42
CA PRO A 460 31.88 36.60 2.94
C PRO A 460 31.24 35.80 1.79
N LEU A 461 29.91 35.74 1.73
CA LEU A 461 29.15 34.97 0.72
C LEU A 461 29.56 35.29 -0.74
N GLU A 462 30.16 36.45 -0.97
CA GLU A 462 30.68 36.91 -2.26
C GLU A 462 32.01 36.24 -2.66
N GLU A 463 32.77 35.66 -1.71
CA GLU A 463 34.08 35.03 -1.94
C GLU A 463 33.99 33.50 -2.11
N VAL A 464 32.86 32.90 -1.75
CA VAL A 464 32.62 31.44 -1.82
C VAL A 464 32.80 30.89 -3.26
N PRO A 465 32.36 31.56 -4.34
CA PRO A 465 32.56 31.07 -5.71
C PRO A 465 34.05 31.04 -6.13
N LEU A 466 34.84 32.03 -5.69
CA LEU A 466 36.28 32.14 -5.97
C LEU A 466 37.08 31.07 -5.22
N ILE A 467 36.71 30.78 -3.97
CA ILE A 467 37.35 29.75 -3.16
C ILE A 467 37.03 28.35 -3.70
N LEU A 468 35.81 28.12 -4.22
CA LEU A 468 35.45 26.87 -4.87
C LEU A 468 36.23 26.67 -6.18
N ALA A 469 36.36 27.73 -7.00
CA ALA A 469 37.09 27.68 -8.27
C ALA A 469 38.59 27.37 -8.06
N ASN A 470 39.23 27.97 -7.06
CA ASN A 470 40.63 27.72 -6.74
C ASN A 470 40.87 26.29 -6.20
N LYS A 471 39.96 25.77 -5.36
CA LYS A 471 40.02 24.37 -4.89
C LYS A 471 39.80 23.35 -6.01
N MET A 472 38.96 23.67 -7.00
CA MET A 472 38.78 22.82 -8.17
C MET A 472 40.02 22.82 -9.08
N GLN A 473 40.76 23.93 -9.17
CA GLN A 473 42.05 23.97 -9.87
C GLN A 473 43.18 23.24 -9.14
N GLU A 474 43.22 23.29 -7.81
CA GLU A 474 44.22 22.55 -7.01
C GLU A 474 43.97 21.03 -7.06
N ASN A 475 42.72 20.59 -6.94
CA ASN A 475 42.36 19.17 -7.06
C ASN A 475 42.50 18.63 -8.50
N GLY A 476 42.42 19.49 -9.52
CA GLY A 476 42.70 19.15 -10.91
C GLY A 476 44.18 18.93 -11.23
N ARG A 477 45.11 19.35 -10.35
CA ARG A 477 46.57 19.15 -10.51
C ARG A 477 47.10 17.88 -9.87
N ALA A 478 46.29 17.17 -9.08
CA ALA A 478 46.70 15.95 -8.35
C ALA A 478 46.24 14.63 -9.00
N ALA A 479 45.60 14.67 -10.17
CA ALA A 479 45.26 13.47 -10.94
C ALA A 479 46.24 13.30 -12.10
N HIS A 480 46.86 12.12 -12.16
CA HIS A 480 47.84 11.68 -13.15
C HIS A 480 47.57 12.14 -14.59
N SER A 481 48.64 12.65 -15.22
CA SER A 481 48.85 12.74 -16.66
C SER A 481 48.72 11.37 -17.34
N PRO A 482 47.88 11.20 -18.37
CA PRO A 482 47.94 10.01 -19.22
C PRO A 482 49.08 10.15 -20.25
N THR A 483 49.79 9.05 -20.49
CA THR A 483 50.83 8.94 -21.54
C THR A 483 50.21 8.96 -22.95
N PRO A 484 50.90 9.48 -23.97
CA PRO A 484 50.36 9.61 -25.32
C PRO A 484 50.41 8.26 -26.05
N ALA A 485 49.34 7.46 -25.95
CA ALA A 485 49.17 6.25 -26.76
C ALA A 485 47.71 5.83 -27.03
N GLU A 486 46.68 6.56 -26.58
CA GLU A 486 45.27 6.15 -26.78
C GLU A 486 44.40 7.30 -27.34
N GLU A 487 44.93 8.01 -28.34
CA GLU A 487 44.18 9.06 -29.07
C GLU A 487 43.98 8.67 -30.55
N VAL A 488 43.58 7.43 -30.82
CA VAL A 488 43.11 6.99 -32.15
C VAL A 488 42.02 5.93 -31.99
N GLU A 489 40.81 6.32 -31.58
CA GLU A 489 39.54 5.63 -31.88
C GLU A 489 38.41 6.30 -31.09
N LEU A 490 37.85 7.41 -31.57
CA LEU A 490 36.49 7.88 -31.19
C LEU A 490 36.02 9.09 -32.02
N THR A 491 36.45 9.18 -33.28
CA THR A 491 35.92 10.12 -34.28
C THR A 491 35.26 9.36 -35.43
N SER A 492 34.29 8.50 -35.15
CA SER A 492 33.43 7.92 -36.20
C SER A 492 32.08 7.38 -35.69
N ALA A 493 31.26 8.23 -35.08
CA ALA A 493 29.82 7.94 -34.95
C ALA A 493 28.98 9.18 -34.57
N ARG A 494 28.98 10.20 -35.43
CA ARG A 494 27.88 11.19 -35.50
C ARG A 494 27.59 11.51 -36.95
N SER A 495 26.66 10.75 -37.52
CA SER A 495 25.86 11.09 -38.70
C SER A 495 24.53 10.39 -38.58
#